data_AF-A0A6B3EE51-F1
#
_entry.id   AF-A0A6B3EE51-F1
#
_cell.length_a   1.000
_cell.length_b   1.000
_cell.length_c   1.000
_cell.angle_alpha   90.00
_cell.angle_beta   90.00
_cell.angle_gamma   90.00
#
_symmetry.space_group_name_H-M   'P 1'
#
loop_
_entity.id
_entity.type
_entity.pdbx_description
1 polymer ?
#
loop_
_entity_poly.entity_id
_entity_poly.type
_entity_poly.pdbx_seq_one_letter_code
_entity_poly.pdbx_strand_id
1 'polypeptide(L)'
;KLMVNLLVAPDADALSLPGVVRTVMDPACGTGGMLSATDDHVKALNPGATVEVYGQELNPESWAICRSDLMIKGQDPENIRFGNSFSDDGHARRK
;
A
#
# COMPACT_ATOMS: atom_id res chain seq x y z
N LYS A 1 2.94 4.50 -12.64
CA LYS A 1 1.78 3.82 -13.27
C LYS A 1 2.15 2.49 -13.92
N LEU A 2 3.24 2.35 -14.68
CA LEU A 2 3.64 1.06 -15.29
C LEU A 2 3.73 -0.09 -14.27
N MET A 3 4.47 0.08 -13.18
CA MET A 3 4.63 -0.95 -12.14
C MET A 3 3.29 -1.42 -11.55
N VAL A 4 2.39 -0.50 -11.23
CA VAL A 4 1.05 -0.81 -10.70
C VAL A 4 0.26 -1.64 -11.71
N ASN A 5 0.25 -1.23 -12.98
CA ASN A 5 -0.45 -1.97 -14.03
C ASN A 5 0.10 -3.40 -14.17
N LEU A 6 1.42 -3.59 -14.08
CA LEU A 6 2.03 -4.92 -14.17
C LEU A 6 1.70 -5.81 -12.95
N LEU A 7 1.64 -5.22 -11.75
CA LEU A 7 1.29 -5.95 -10.52
C LEU A 7 -0.20 -6.33 -10.49
N VAL A 8 -1.08 -5.47 -11.01
CA VAL A 8 -2.53 -5.65 -10.95
C VAL A 8 -3.09 -6.47 -12.12
N ALA A 9 -2.49 -6.37 -13.31
CA ALA A 9 -3.02 -7.02 -14.52
C ALA A 9 -3.29 -8.53 -14.41
N PRO A 10 -2.44 -9.35 -13.75
CA PRO A 10 -2.70 -10.78 -13.61
C PRO A 10 -3.97 -11.11 -12.80
N ASP A 11 -4.37 -10.22 -11.89
CA ASP A 11 -5.48 -10.42 -10.95
C ASP A 11 -6.70 -9.55 -11.26
N ALA A 12 -6.75 -8.89 -12.42
CA ALA A 12 -7.80 -7.91 -12.76
C ALA A 12 -9.23 -8.48 -12.61
N ASP A 13 -9.46 -9.70 -13.08
CA ASP A 13 -10.75 -10.38 -12.95
C ASP A 13 -11.13 -10.60 -11.48
N ALA A 14 -10.18 -11.12 -10.68
CA ALA A 14 -10.38 -11.34 -9.25
C ALA A 14 -10.61 -10.04 -8.47
N LEU A 15 -10.01 -8.93 -8.91
CA LEU A 15 -10.17 -7.60 -8.32
C LEU A 15 -11.49 -6.93 -8.68
N SER A 16 -12.13 -7.34 -9.78
CA SER A 16 -13.44 -6.83 -10.21
C SER A 16 -14.63 -7.41 -9.44
N LEU A 17 -14.42 -8.47 -8.65
CA LEU A 17 -15.49 -9.10 -7.87
C LEU A 17 -16.03 -8.13 -6.79
N PRO A 18 -17.34 -8.11 -6.52
CA PRO A 18 -17.91 -7.25 -5.49
C PRO A 18 -17.31 -7.52 -4.10
N GLY A 19 -16.98 -6.47 -3.36
CA GLY A 19 -16.54 -6.57 -1.96
C GLY A 19 -15.15 -7.18 -1.75
N VAL A 20 -14.30 -7.15 -2.78
CA VAL A 20 -12.92 -7.64 -2.68
C VAL A 20 -12.12 -6.81 -1.68
N VAL A 21 -11.47 -7.51 -0.75
CA VAL A 21 -10.45 -6.95 0.14
C VAL A 21 -9.08 -7.42 -0.33
N ARG A 22 -8.13 -6.50 -0.47
CA ARG A 22 -6.74 -6.79 -0.84
C ARG A 22 -5.76 -6.00 -0.03
N THR A 23 -4.65 -6.63 0.27
CA THR A 23 -3.51 -6.05 0.97
C THR A 23 -2.39 -5.76 -0.02
N VAL A 24 -1.84 -4.56 0.00
CA VAL A 24 -0.69 -4.14 -0.82
C VAL A 24 0.46 -3.81 0.09
N MET A 25 1.68 -4.28 -0.21
CA MET A 25 2.86 -4.06 0.62
C MET A 25 4.01 -3.47 -0.20
N ASP A 26 4.66 -2.44 0.33
CA ASP A 26 5.88 -1.84 -0.21
C ASP A 26 6.94 -1.68 0.92
N PRO A 27 7.98 -2.52 0.98
CA PRO A 27 8.96 -2.52 2.07
C PRO A 27 9.98 -1.37 2.02
N ALA A 28 9.90 -0.51 1.01
CA ALA A 28 10.70 0.70 0.84
C ALA A 28 9.81 1.80 0.23
N CYS A 29 8.72 2.11 0.94
CA CYS A 29 7.59 2.85 0.38
C CYS A 29 7.89 4.32 0.06
N GLY A 30 9.02 4.86 0.53
CA GLY A 30 9.36 6.27 0.39
C GLY A 30 8.22 7.13 0.94
N THR A 31 7.78 8.10 0.15
CA THR A 31 6.65 8.97 0.48
C THR A 31 5.27 8.34 0.23
N GLY A 32 5.19 7.06 -0.17
CA GLY A 32 3.93 6.33 -0.35
C GLY A 32 3.32 6.42 -1.75
N GLY A 33 4.08 6.89 -2.75
CA GLY A 33 3.56 7.11 -4.11
C GLY A 33 3.05 5.83 -4.79
N MET A 34 3.75 4.70 -4.61
CA MET A 34 3.34 3.42 -5.19
C MET A 34 2.11 2.83 -4.49
N LEU A 35 2.02 2.95 -3.16
CA LEU A 35 0.84 2.54 -2.38
C LEU A 35 -0.41 3.32 -2.82
N SER A 36 -0.27 4.65 -2.93
CA SER A 36 -1.33 5.53 -3.40
C SER A 36 -1.78 5.21 -4.81
N ALA A 37 -0.82 5.06 -5.74
CA ALA A 37 -1.12 4.75 -7.13
C ALA A 37 -1.80 3.39 -7.29
N THR A 38 -1.51 2.44 -6.41
CA THR A 38 -2.15 1.12 -6.40
C THR A 38 -3.58 1.20 -5.87
N ASP A 39 -3.80 1.88 -4.74
CA ASP A 39 -5.14 2.13 -4.18
C ASP A 39 -6.05 2.82 -5.21
N ASP A 40 -5.58 3.91 -5.81
CA ASP A 40 -6.31 4.64 -6.85
C ASP A 40 -6.64 3.77 -8.06
N HIS A 41 -5.70 2.93 -8.50
CA HIS A 41 -5.89 2.07 -9.67
C HIS A 41 -6.91 0.96 -9.39
N VAL A 42 -6.84 0.32 -8.23
CA VAL A 42 -7.80 -0.72 -7.84
C VAL A 42 -9.19 -0.13 -7.64
N LYS A 43 -9.31 1.04 -7.00
CA LYS A 43 -10.61 1.74 -6.85
C LYS A 43 -11.20 2.21 -8.18
N ALA A 44 -10.37 2.60 -9.14
CA ALA A 44 -10.82 2.91 -10.50
C ALA A 44 -11.36 1.68 -11.24
N LEU A 45 -10.76 0.50 -11.00
CA LEU A 45 -11.24 -0.77 -11.55
C LEU A 45 -12.50 -1.28 -10.85
N ASN A 46 -12.55 -1.17 -9.52
CA ASN A 46 -13.65 -1.62 -8.68
C ASN A 46 -13.88 -0.62 -7.52
N PRO A 47 -14.86 0.28 -7.65
CA PRO A 47 -15.19 1.26 -6.60
C PRO A 47 -15.62 0.63 -5.26
N GLY A 48 -16.04 -0.64 -5.25
CA GLY A 48 -16.42 -1.39 -4.05
C GLY A 48 -15.28 -2.18 -3.43
N ALA A 49 -14.06 -2.12 -3.98
CA ALA A 49 -12.90 -2.79 -3.40
C ALA A 49 -12.38 -2.05 -2.17
N THR A 50 -11.92 -2.81 -1.18
CA THR A 50 -11.16 -2.29 -0.03
C THR A 50 -9.69 -2.65 -0.22
N VAL A 51 -8.84 -1.62 -0.24
CA VAL A 51 -7.39 -1.80 -0.36
C VAL A 51 -6.74 -1.37 0.95
N GLU A 52 -6.13 -2.32 1.64
CA GLU A 52 -5.29 -2.04 2.81
C GLU A 52 -3.84 -1.93 2.37
N VAL A 53 -3.23 -0.77 2.60
CA VAL A 53 -1.83 -0.56 2.23
C VAL A 53 -0.90 -0.70 3.43
N TYR A 54 0.25 -1.32 3.19
CA TYR A 54 1.31 -1.58 4.14
C TYR A 54 2.63 -1.07 3.60
N GLY A 55 3.42 -0.43 4.45
CA GLY A 55 4.69 0.13 4.03
C GLY A 55 5.75 0.06 5.10
N GLN A 56 7.00 0.13 4.69
CA GLN A 56 8.12 0.38 5.58
C GLN A 56 9.10 1.33 4.92
N GLU A 57 9.66 2.25 5.70
CA GLU A 57 10.63 3.23 5.22
C GLU A 57 11.68 3.54 6.28
N LEU A 58 12.93 3.63 5.83
CA LEU A 58 14.10 3.91 6.66
C LEU A 58 14.30 5.41 6.86
N ASN A 59 14.00 6.22 5.85
CA ASN A 59 14.16 7.67 5.91
C ASN A 59 13.01 8.31 6.73
N PRO A 60 13.32 9.03 7.82
CA PRO A 60 12.29 9.54 8.73
C PRO A 60 11.36 10.57 8.09
N GLU A 61 11.87 11.42 7.19
CA GLU A 61 11.04 12.40 6.48
C GLU A 61 10.05 11.72 5.53
N SER A 62 10.54 10.79 4.72
CA SER A 62 9.72 10.03 3.76
C SER A 62 8.68 9.18 4.48
N TRP A 63 9.07 8.52 5.58
CA TRP A 63 8.16 7.80 6.47
C TRP A 63 7.06 8.71 7.02
N ALA A 64 7.41 9.89 7.55
CA ALA A 64 6.44 10.82 8.11
C ALA A 64 5.46 11.35 7.04
N ILE A 65 5.94 11.62 5.83
CA ILE A 65 5.11 12.03 4.69
C ILE A 65 4.14 10.91 4.32
N CYS A 66 4.64 9.68 4.12
CA CYS A 66 3.80 8.54 3.76
C CYS A 66 2.72 8.26 4.82
N ARG A 67 3.11 8.25 6.10
CA ARG A 67 2.18 8.04 7.22
C ARG A 67 1.11 9.12 7.30
N SER A 68 1.48 10.38 7.04
CA SER A 68 0.53 11.50 7.03
C SER A 68 -0.44 11.40 5.84
N ASP A 69 0.04 11.00 4.67
CA ASP A 69 -0.80 10.80 3.47
C ASP A 69 -1.86 9.71 3.70
N LEU A 70 -1.50 8.58 4.33
CA LEU A 70 -2.47 7.55 4.70
C LEU A 70 -3.53 8.07 5.67
N MET A 71 -3.12 8.86 6.67
CA MET A 71 -4.06 9.46 7.63
C MET A 71 -5.06 10.39 6.96
N ILE A 72 -4.61 11.21 5.99
CA ILE A 72 -5.49 12.09 5.20
C ILE A 72 -6.49 11.28 4.38
N LYS A 73 -6.08 10.12 3.88
CA LYS A 73 -6.91 9.20 3.09
C LYS A 73 -7.81 8.30 3.93
N GLY A 74 -7.78 8.43 5.27
CA GLY A 74 -8.58 7.63 6.18
C GLY A 74 -8.11 6.17 6.31
N GLN A 75 -6.88 5.87 5.91
CA GLN A 75 -6.25 4.56 6.14
C GLN A 75 -5.55 4.52 7.50
N ASP A 76 -5.22 3.31 7.98
CA ASP A 76 -4.52 3.13 9.25
C ASP A 76 -3.03 3.55 9.12
N PRO A 77 -2.60 4.64 9.78
CA PRO A 77 -1.20 5.10 9.72
C PRO A 77 -0.23 4.13 10.41
N GLU A 78 -0.70 3.21 11.25
CA GLU A 78 0.14 2.20 11.89
C GLU A 78 0.61 1.11 10.91
N ASN A 79 0.05 1.08 9.70
CA ASN A 79 0.51 0.20 8.63
C ASN A 79 1.81 0.66 7.96
N ILE A 80 2.29 1.88 8.26
CA ILE A 80 3.57 2.41 7.77
C ILE A 80 4.62 2.33 8.89
N ARG A 81 5.52 1.37 8.79
CA ARG A 81 6.57 1.11 9.78
C ARG A 81 7.80 1.95 9.51
N PHE A 82 8.41 2.46 10.58
CA PHE A 82 9.69 3.14 10.51
C PHE A 82 10.82 2.14 10.81
N GLY A 83 11.86 2.14 9.98
CA GLY A 83 13.05 1.33 10.20
C GLY A 83 13.53 0.60 8.95
N ASN A 84 14.65 -0.11 9.07
CA ASN A 84 15.25 -0.86 7.98
C ASN A 84 14.53 -2.20 7.79
N SER A 85 13.96 -2.45 6.60
CA SER A 85 13.18 -3.67 6.32
C SER A 85 14.00 -4.97 6.30
N PHE A 86 15.34 -4.90 6.22
CA PHE A 86 16.21 -6.06 6.31
C PHE A 86 16.60 -6.42 7.75
N SER A 87 16.89 -5.44 8.61
CA SER A 87 17.30 -5.68 10.00
C SER A 87 16.15 -5.64 11.00
N ASP A 88 15.12 -4.84 10.71
CA ASP A 88 14.00 -4.53 11.60
C ASP A 88 12.69 -4.69 10.82
N ASP A 89 12.37 -5.92 10.40
CA ASP A 89 11.13 -6.21 9.67
C ASP A 89 9.89 -5.85 10.50
N GLY A 90 9.26 -4.73 10.15
CA GLY A 90 8.09 -4.19 10.84
C GLY A 90 6.79 -4.94 10.54
N HIS A 91 6.82 -5.91 9.62
CA HIS A 91 5.69 -6.71 9.16
C HIS A 91 5.91 -8.23 9.28
N ALA A 92 6.96 -8.66 9.99
CA ALA A 92 7.47 -10.04 10.11
C ALA A 92 6.47 -11.15 10.50
N ARG A 93 5.21 -10.82 10.83
CA ARG A 93 4.21 -11.78 11.33
C ARG A 93 2.78 -11.53 10.85
N ARG A 94 2.57 -10.71 9.81
CA ARG A 94 1.24 -10.58 9.21
C ARG A 94 1.06 -11.71 8.18
N LYS A 95 0.28 -12.74 8.53
CA LYS A 95 -0.20 -13.77 7.61
C LYS A 95 -1.51 -13.33 6.99
#